data_AF-A0A397HK17-F1
#
_entry.id   AF-A0A397HK17-F1
#
_cell.length_a   1.000
_cell.length_b   1.000
_cell.length_c   1.000
_cell.angle_alpha   90.00
_cell.angle_beta   90.00
_cell.angle_gamma   90.00
#
_symmetry.space_group_name_H-M   'P 1'
#
loop_
_entity.id
_entity.type
_entity.pdbx_description
1 polymer ?
#
loop_
_entity_poly.entity_id
_entity_poly.type
_entity_poly.pdbx_seq_one_letter_code
_entity_poly.pdbx_strand_id
1 'polypeptide(L)' 'MVGHSGGSTVCYASITLQFIISMLLVWNALSEDEKDETFPQVTPNFIVELHSRSSSYPSCHKKMLWWVNGGIEEGF' A
#
# COMPACT_ATOMS: atom_id res chain seq x y z
N MET A 1 6.18 34.01 24.96
CA MET A 1 5.61 32.70 24.59
C MET A 1 5.81 32.53 23.10
N VAL A 2 6.80 31.74 22.69
CA VAL A 2 7.07 31.43 21.28
C VAL A 2 6.57 30.01 21.05
N GLY A 3 5.49 29.86 20.28
CA GLY A 3 5.01 28.57 19.82
C GLY A 3 5.58 28.30 18.43
N HIS A 4 6.56 27.40 18.34
CA HIS A 4 7.04 26.89 17.07
C HIS A 4 6.06 25.85 16.51
N SER A 5 5.47 26.13 15.35
CA SER A 5 4.76 25.17 14.53
C SER A 5 5.77 24.31 13.75
N GLY A 6 6.28 23.26 14.39
CA GLY A 6 7.02 22.20 13.70
C GLY A 6 6.06 21.07 13.35
N GLY A 7 5.59 21.01 12.10
CA GLY A 7 4.62 19.99 11.70
C GLY A 7 4.68 19.67 10.22
N SER A 8 5.07 18.44 9.92
CA SER A 8 4.58 17.69 8.76
C SER A 8 5.08 18.06 7.37
N THR A 9 6.38 17.89 7.14
CA THR A 9 6.91 17.74 5.76
C THR A 9 7.82 16.51 5.64
N VAL A 10 8.42 16.08 6.75
CA VAL A 10 9.35 14.94 6.80
C VAL A 10 8.60 13.59 6.76
N CYS A 11 7.41 13.49 7.37
CA CYS A 11 6.66 12.23 7.41
C CYS A 11 6.03 11.87 6.06
N TYR A 12 5.44 12.83 5.35
CA TYR A 12 4.84 12.57 4.03
C TYR A 12 5.89 12.13 3.01
N ALA A 13 7.04 12.81 2.94
CA ALA A 13 8.12 12.41 2.03
C ALA A 13 8.64 10.99 2.34
N SER A 14 8.79 10.63 3.63
CA SER A 14 9.25 9.30 4.04
C SER A 14 8.25 8.21 3.68
N ILE A 15 6.95 8.46 3.89
CA ILE A 15 5.88 7.52 3.60
C ILE A 15 5.75 7.29 2.08
N THR A 16 5.73 8.35 1.26
CA THR A 16 5.61 8.20 -0.20
C THR A 16 6.85 7.56 -0.83
N LEU A 17 8.05 7.89 -0.35
CA LEU A 17 9.29 7.31 -0.88
C LEU A 17 9.39 5.81 -0.55
N GLN A 18 9.01 5.41 0.66
CA GLN A 18 9.00 4.01 1.08
C GLN A 18 7.98 3.18 0.27
N PHE A 19 6.79 3.74 0.02
CA PHE A 19 5.78 3.11 -0.84
C PHE A 19 6.27 2.88 -2.27
N ILE A 20 6.92 3.89 -2.88
CA ILE A 20 7.44 3.78 -4.25
C ILE A 20 8.58 2.75 -4.33
N ILE A 21 9.48 2.73 -3.33
CA ILE A 21 10.62 1.81 -3.30
C ILE A 21 10.16 0.36 -3.16
N SER A 22 9.25 0.05 -2.23
CA SER A 22 8.76 -1.34 -2.05
C SER A 22 8.06 -1.88 -3.30
N MET A 23 7.19 -1.06 -3.91
CA MET A 23 6.48 -1.46 -5.13
C MET A 23 7.45 -1.71 -6.29
N LEU A 24 8.47 -0.87 -6.44
CA LEU A 24 9.52 -1.00 -7.45
C LEU A 24 10.38 -2.26 -7.23
N LEU A 25 10.67 -2.61 -5.97
CA LEU A 25 11.51 -3.76 -5.63
C LEU A 25 10.81 -5.08 -5.96
N VAL A 26 9.53 -5.22 -5.61
CA VAL A 26 8.70 -6.38 -5.97
C VAL A 26 8.51 -6.46 -7.48
N TRP A 27 8.22 -5.34 -8.15
CA TRP A 27 8.06 -5.31 -9.60
C TRP A 27 9.35 -5.72 -10.34
N ASN A 28 10.52 -5.24 -9.90
CA ASN A 28 11.79 -5.57 -10.54
C ASN A 28 12.21 -7.03 -10.33
N ALA A 29 11.70 -7.71 -9.30
CA ALA A 29 11.99 -9.11 -9.04
C ALA A 29 11.23 -10.07 -9.99
N LEU A 30 10.18 -9.60 -10.66
CA LEU A 30 9.41 -10.41 -11.63
C LEU A 30 10.13 -10.55 -12.96
N SER A 31 9.98 -11.73 -13.57
CA SER A 31 10.33 -11.97 -14.97
C SER A 31 9.45 -11.14 -15.92
N GLU A 32 9.86 -11.04 -17.19
CA GLU A 32 9.06 -10.34 -18.22
C GLU A 32 7.71 -11.05 -18.44
N ASP A 33 7.69 -12.38 -18.46
CA ASP A 33 6.47 -13.17 -18.60
C ASP A 33 5.49 -12.92 -17.44
N GLU A 34 5.98 -12.83 -16.20
CA GLU A 34 5.16 -12.53 -15.02
C GLU A 34 4.63 -11.09 -15.04
N LYS A 35 5.40 -10.13 -15.56
CA LYS A 35 4.95 -8.73 -15.71
C LYS A 35 3.87 -8.57 -16.78
N ASP A 36 3.91 -9.42 -17.81
CA ASP A 36 2.94 -9.44 -18.90
C ASP A 36 1.63 -10.16 -18.52
N GLU A 37 1.57 -10.82 -17.36
CA GLU A 37 0.32 -11.34 -16.81
C GLU A 37 -0.66 -10.20 -16.49
N THR A 38 -1.95 -10.41 -16.81
CA THR A 38 -3.01 -9.46 -16.44
C THR A 38 -3.14 -9.29 -14.92
N PHE A 39 -2.76 -10.31 -14.13
CA PHE A 39 -2.77 -10.31 -12.68
C PHE A 39 -1.54 -11.06 -12.14
N PRO A 40 -0.37 -10.39 -12.05
CA PRO A 40 0.85 -11.02 -11.56
C PRO A 40 0.64 -11.54 -10.13
N GLN A 41 1.06 -12.78 -9.86
CA GLN A 41 0.89 -13.42 -8.56
C GLN A 41 1.88 -12.90 -7.51
N VAL A 42 1.75 -11.63 -7.16
CA VAL A 42 2.61 -10.97 -6.16
C VAL A 42 1.78 -10.46 -5.00
N THR A 43 2.30 -10.63 -3.80
CA THR A 43 1.79 -9.91 -2.64
C THR A 43 2.49 -8.55 -2.58
N PRO A 44 1.76 -7.43 -2.70
CA PRO A 44 2.35 -6.11 -2.51
C PRO A 44 2.71 -5.89 -1.03
N ASN A 45 3.75 -5.10 -0.75
CA ASN A 45 4.09 -4.77 0.64
C ASN A 45 2.97 -4.01 1.36
N PHE A 46 2.17 -3.22 0.65
CA PHE A 46 1.05 -2.51 1.24
C PHE A 46 -0.14 -2.41 0.29
N ILE A 47 -1.33 -2.22 0.86
CA ILE A 47 -2.57 -1.97 0.11
C ILE A 47 -3.32 -0.79 0.69
N VAL A 48 -3.89 0.02 -0.20
CA VAL A 48 -4.81 1.10 0.14
C VAL A 48 -6.16 0.77 -0.48
N GLU A 49 -7.19 0.58 0.35
CA GLU A 49 -8.56 0.39 -0.14
C GLU A 49 -9.39 1.66 0.04
N LEU A 50 -9.70 2.33 -1.06
CA LEU A 50 -10.58 3.49 -1.04
C LEU A 50 -12.05 3.04 -0.97
N HIS A 51 -12.71 3.43 0.11
CA HIS A 51 -14.12 3.14 0.33
C HIS A 51 -15.00 3.92 -0.65
N SER A 52 -15.78 3.21 -1.45
CA SER A 52 -16.80 3.80 -2.31
C SER A 52 -18.11 3.97 -1.53
N ARG A 53 -18.95 4.93 -1.95
CA ARG A 53 -20.24 5.21 -1.29
C ARG A 53 -21.18 4.00 -1.19
N SER A 54 -21.04 3.03 -2.09
CA SER A 54 -21.82 1.78 -2.11
C SER A 54 -21.17 0.62 -1.36
N SER A 55 -19.88 0.72 -1.03
CA SER A 55 -19.20 -0.29 -0.23
C SER A 55 -19.58 -0.16 1.25
N SER A 56 -19.50 -1.27 1.99
CA SER A 56 -19.76 -1.27 3.43
C SER A 56 -18.45 -1.45 4.20
N TYR A 57 -18.34 -0.83 5.38
CA TYR A 57 -17.16 -0.98 6.22
C TYR A 57 -16.80 -2.46 6.50
N PRO A 58 -17.75 -3.36 6.83
CA PRO A 58 -17.44 -4.78 7.01
C PRO A 58 -16.87 -5.45 5.76
N SER A 59 -17.32 -5.03 4.56
CA SER A 59 -16.81 -5.60 3.31
C SER A 59 -15.36 -5.19 3.01
N CYS A 60 -14.98 -3.95 3.30
CA CYS A 60 -13.60 -3.48 3.15
C CYS A 60 -12.69 -4.11 4.21
N HIS A 61 -13.17 -4.19 5.46
CA HIS A 61 -12.42 -4.88 6.52
C HIS A 61 -12.14 -6.35 6.18
N LYS A 62 -13.13 -7.07 5.63
CA LYS A 62 -12.97 -8.47 5.22
C LYS A 62 -11.92 -8.64 4.11
N LYS A 63 -11.88 -7.72 3.14
CA LYS A 63 -10.86 -7.74 2.09
C LYS A 63 -9.47 -7.41 2.65
N MET A 64 -9.38 -6.43 3.54
CA MET A 64 -8.12 -6.11 4.21
C MET A 64 -7.57 -7.33 4.96
N LEU A 65 -8.43 -8.11 5.64
CA LEU A 65 -8.02 -9.36 6.28
C LEU A 65 -7.48 -10.40 5.28
N TRP A 66 -8.03 -10.49 4.07
CA TRP A 66 -7.49 -11.37 3.03
C TRP A 66 -6.10 -10.94 2.60
N TRP A 67 -5.86 -9.64 2.47
CA TRP A 67 -4.55 -9.11 2.14
C TRP A 67 -3.53 -9.33 3.24
N VAL A 68 -3.90 -9.10 4.51
CA VAL A 68 -3.05 -9.40 5.67
C VAL A 68 -2.69 -10.89 5.70
N ASN A 69 -3.65 -11.77 5.45
CA ASN A 69 -3.38 -13.21 5.36
C ASN A 69 -2.52 -13.58 4.13
N GLY A 70 -2.57 -12.77 3.07
CA GLY A 70 -1.72 -12.90 1.89
C GLY A 70 -0.28 -12.41 2.08
N GLY A 71 0.02 -11.78 3.22
CA GLY A 71 1.37 -11.37 3.60
C GLY A 71 1.70 -9.90 3.34
N ILE A 72 0.72 -9.00 3.20
CA ILE A 72 1.00 -7.55 3.17
C ILE A 72 1.59 -7.11 4.52
N GLU A 73 2.49 -6.15 4.49
CA GLU A 73 3.11 -5.56 5.69
C GLU A 73 2.22 -4.45 6.27
N GLU A 74 1.54 -3.68 5.42
CA GLU A 74 0.75 -2.51 5.82
C GLU A 74 -0.56 -2.37 5.02
N GLY A 75 -1.64 -1.95 5.68
CA GLY A 75 -2.96 -1.76 5.05
C GLY A 75 -3.68 -0.50 5.54
N PHE A 76 -4.25 0.28 4.60
CA PHE A 76 -4.96 1.54 4.87
C PHE A 76 -6.36 1.58 4.24
#